data_AF-A0AAW0P6G6-F1
#
_entry.id   AF-A0AAW0P6G6-F1
#
_cell.length_a   1.000
_cell.length_b   1.000
_cell.length_c   1.000
_cell.angle_alpha   90.00
_cell.angle_beta   90.00
_cell.angle_gamma   90.00
#
_symmetry.space_group_name_H-M   'P 1'
#
loop_
_entity.id
_entity.type
_entity.pdbx_description
1 polymer ?
#
loop_
_entity_poly.entity_id
_entity_poly.type
_entity_poly.pdbx_seq_one_letter_code
_entity_poly.pdbx_strand_id
1 'polypeptide(L)'
;MLRGFGAHEATAPLSLLPGKRAADGAVLSLCCAANRGRGKQTVLGEKRVSHLPYPRCSTPEGDNLRAVDLLGLLKWRSNTSLLQQNLRQLMKVEGGEVVKFLQDTLDALFNIMMENSDSDTFDTLVFDALVFIIGLIADRKFQHFNPVLETYIRKHFSATLAYTKLTKVLKNYVDNADKLTEQLLKAMKALEYIFKFIVRSRVLFNQLYENKGEADFMESLRHLFTSFNNMMNSSSENTGMVKGSALKYLPTIVNDVKLVFDPKELRVHPEGSLGRLVKQKLDCMIDIVHSDLFSNHDCREILLPLMTEQLKFHLEKRDEMKREEVNSCCQLLSDILEVLYRKDVGPTQWHMQIIMEKLLRTVNQTVISMGHDSPFIVSTPFIYV
;
A
#
# COMPACT_ATOMS: atom_id res chain seq x y z
N MET A 1 32.07 -12.14 -56.67
CA MET A 1 31.76 -11.97 -58.11
C MET A 1 30.66 -12.94 -58.50
N LEU A 2 29.51 -12.39 -58.90
CA LEU A 2 28.53 -12.84 -59.91
C LEU A 2 28.02 -14.30 -60.02
N ARG A 3 26.68 -14.41 -59.89
CA ARG A 3 25.67 -15.17 -60.69
C ARG A 3 25.74 -16.71 -60.68
N GLY A 4 24.66 -17.49 -60.65
CA GLY A 4 23.21 -17.30 -60.85
C GLY A 4 22.61 -18.56 -61.52
N PHE A 5 21.27 -18.71 -61.46
CA PHE A 5 20.38 -19.78 -62.00
C PHE A 5 20.15 -21.02 -61.10
N GLY A 6 18.93 -21.48 -60.78
CA GLY A 6 17.56 -21.07 -61.14
C GLY A 6 16.68 -22.29 -61.49
N ALA A 7 15.57 -22.50 -60.77
CA ALA A 7 14.28 -23.12 -61.19
C ALA A 7 13.40 -23.31 -59.93
N HIS A 8 12.40 -22.48 -59.64
CA HIS A 8 11.01 -22.44 -60.15
C HIS A 8 10.17 -23.70 -59.91
N GLU A 9 9.22 -23.60 -58.98
CA GLU A 9 7.80 -23.79 -59.28
C GLU A 9 6.93 -22.92 -58.35
N ALA A 10 6.07 -22.11 -58.98
CA ALA A 10 4.99 -21.29 -58.40
C ALA A 10 3.67 -22.09 -58.57
N THR A 11 2.59 -21.95 -57.79
CA THR A 11 1.59 -20.85 -57.74
C THR A 11 0.48 -21.34 -56.77
N ALA A 12 0.15 -20.69 -55.65
CA ALA A 12 -0.80 -19.57 -55.45
C ALA A 12 -2.31 -20.02 -55.36
N PRO A 13 -3.28 -19.17 -54.95
CA PRO A 13 -3.80 -19.02 -53.57
C PRO A 13 -5.36 -19.03 -53.46
N LEU A 14 -5.94 -18.96 -52.25
CA LEU A 14 -7.34 -18.51 -51.95
C LEU A 14 -7.46 -18.31 -50.42
N SER A 15 -7.43 -17.08 -49.89
CA SER A 15 -8.55 -16.13 -49.64
C SER A 15 -9.02 -16.08 -48.17
N LEU A 16 -8.62 -15.00 -47.47
CA LEU A 16 -9.40 -14.12 -46.56
C LEU A 16 -10.90 -14.48 -46.41
N LEU A 17 -11.55 -14.56 -45.23
CA LEU A 17 -11.70 -13.57 -44.12
C LEU A 17 -12.52 -14.22 -42.94
N PRO A 18 -12.92 -13.52 -41.83
CA PRO A 18 -12.62 -13.89 -40.44
C PRO A 18 -13.81 -14.44 -39.63
N GLY A 19 -13.56 -15.09 -38.48
CA GLY A 19 -14.63 -15.53 -37.60
C GLY A 19 -14.22 -16.02 -36.21
N LYS A 20 -14.51 -15.16 -35.22
CA LYS A 20 -14.94 -15.48 -33.85
C LYS A 20 -13.93 -16.00 -32.81
N ARG A 21 -13.73 -15.10 -31.84
CA ARG A 21 -13.43 -15.32 -30.41
C ARG A 21 -14.13 -16.56 -29.84
N ALA A 22 -13.36 -17.39 -29.15
CA ALA A 22 -13.78 -18.18 -27.99
C ALA A 22 -12.51 -18.71 -27.31
N ALA A 23 -11.99 -17.96 -26.33
CA ALA A 23 -10.99 -18.44 -25.40
C ALA A 23 -11.64 -18.40 -24.02
N ASP A 24 -12.33 -19.48 -23.69
CA ASP A 24 -12.89 -19.74 -22.37
C ASP A 24 -12.43 -21.12 -21.91
N GLY A 25 -12.00 -21.20 -20.65
CA GLY A 25 -12.01 -22.42 -19.88
C GLY A 25 -10.68 -23.19 -19.82
N ALA A 26 -9.95 -22.96 -18.73
CA ALA A 26 -9.37 -24.00 -17.86
C ALA A 26 -7.96 -23.64 -17.35
N VAL A 27 -7.88 -22.77 -16.34
CA VAL A 27 -6.78 -22.81 -15.35
C VAL A 27 -7.36 -22.46 -13.96
N LEU A 28 -8.17 -23.36 -13.42
CA LEU A 28 -8.62 -23.35 -12.02
C LEU A 28 -8.65 -24.80 -11.52
N SER A 29 -7.48 -25.29 -11.10
CA SER A 29 -7.34 -26.40 -10.15
C SER A 29 -5.84 -26.69 -9.98
N LEU A 30 -5.32 -26.46 -8.77
CA LEU A 30 -4.18 -27.11 -8.10
C LEU A 30 -3.47 -26.13 -7.16
N CYS A 31 -4.05 -25.94 -5.97
CA CYS A 31 -3.32 -25.60 -4.75
C CYS A 31 -4.06 -26.18 -3.54
N CYS A 32 -4.17 -27.51 -3.50
CA CYS A 32 -4.64 -28.27 -2.33
C CYS A 32 -4.10 -29.71 -2.36
N ALA A 33 -2.79 -29.89 -2.55
CA ALA A 33 -2.14 -31.20 -2.37
C ALA A 33 -0.60 -31.07 -2.39
N ALA A 34 0.00 -30.50 -1.35
CA ALA A 34 1.45 -30.61 -1.15
C ALA A 34 1.82 -30.45 0.33
N ASN A 35 1.43 -31.42 1.16
CA ASN A 35 2.24 -31.76 2.33
C ASN A 35 1.94 -33.19 2.81
N ARG A 36 2.65 -34.16 2.23
CA ARG A 36 2.83 -35.51 2.81
C ARG A 36 4.27 -35.99 2.60
N GLY A 37 4.94 -36.23 3.72
CA GLY A 37 6.14 -37.08 3.87
C GLY A 37 7.47 -36.32 3.77
N ARG A 38 8.46 -36.48 4.66
CA ARG A 38 8.78 -37.58 5.58
C ARG A 38 9.61 -37.07 6.77
N GLY A 39 9.50 -37.73 7.93
CA GLY A 39 10.38 -37.44 9.06
C GLY A 39 10.20 -38.25 10.35
N LYS A 40 10.23 -39.59 10.25
CA LYS A 40 10.55 -40.59 11.29
C LYS A 40 9.54 -40.86 12.43
N GLN A 41 9.60 -42.13 12.81
CA GLN A 41 8.63 -42.94 13.51
C GLN A 41 9.24 -43.32 14.86
N THR A 42 8.56 -42.98 15.95
CA THR A 42 8.73 -43.60 17.26
C THR A 42 7.34 -43.77 17.88
N VAL A 43 6.98 -45.03 18.06
CA VAL A 43 5.72 -45.49 18.65
C VAL A 43 5.90 -45.49 20.17
N LEU A 44 4.96 -44.90 20.91
CA LEU A 44 4.31 -45.46 22.12
C LEU A 44 3.56 -44.35 22.88
N GLY A 45 2.26 -44.56 23.09
CA GLY A 45 1.46 -43.78 24.03
C GLY A 45 0.04 -43.50 23.56
N GLU A 46 -0.82 -44.52 23.62
CA GLU A 46 -2.28 -44.30 23.66
C GLU A 46 -2.62 -43.34 24.81
N LYS A 47 -3.21 -42.19 24.49
CA LYS A 47 -4.03 -41.45 25.46
C LYS A 47 -5.34 -41.03 24.81
N ARG A 48 -6.40 -41.55 25.41
CA ARG A 48 -7.82 -41.30 25.16
C ARG A 48 -8.09 -39.81 24.98
N VAL A 49 -8.85 -39.48 23.94
CA VAL A 49 -9.53 -38.20 23.81
C VAL A 49 -10.60 -38.14 24.91
N SER A 50 -10.30 -37.44 25.99
CA SER A 50 -11.30 -37.03 26.96
C SER A 50 -12.13 -35.90 26.36
N HIS A 51 -13.40 -36.20 26.08
CA HIS A 51 -14.46 -35.23 25.80
C HIS A 51 -14.52 -34.19 26.93
N LEU A 52 -14.27 -32.92 26.62
CA LEU A 52 -14.71 -31.82 27.48
C LEU A 52 -16.20 -31.54 27.20
N PRO A 53 -17.06 -31.45 28.22
CA PRO A 53 -18.46 -31.13 28.02
C PRO A 53 -18.63 -29.62 27.82
N TYR A 54 -19.18 -29.22 26.68
CA TYR A 54 -19.79 -27.89 26.54
C TYR A 54 -21.11 -27.88 27.32
N PRO A 55 -21.39 -26.84 28.13
CA PRO A 55 -22.68 -26.75 28.81
C PRO A 55 -23.80 -26.55 27.78
N ARG A 56 -24.76 -27.47 27.76
CA ARG A 56 -26.06 -27.30 27.11
C ARG A 56 -26.95 -26.49 28.04
N CYS A 57 -27.42 -25.33 27.59
CA CYS A 57 -28.64 -24.72 28.12
C CYS A 57 -29.74 -24.85 27.06
N SER A 58 -30.87 -25.42 27.47
CA SER A 58 -32.09 -25.54 26.67
C SER A 58 -33.14 -24.57 27.20
N THR A 59 -33.61 -23.67 26.32
CA THR A 59 -34.93 -22.98 26.23
C THR A 59 -35.35 -21.98 27.34
N PRO A 60 -36.17 -20.93 27.07
CA PRO A 60 -37.15 -20.77 25.97
C PRO A 60 -37.10 -19.43 25.18
N GLU A 61 -38.02 -19.33 24.21
CA GLU A 61 -38.26 -18.24 23.26
C GLU A 61 -38.17 -16.82 23.82
N GLY A 62 -37.51 -15.93 23.05
CA GLY A 62 -37.56 -14.49 23.27
C GLY A 62 -36.25 -13.73 23.13
N ASP A 63 -35.30 -14.12 22.26
CA ASP A 63 -34.13 -13.28 21.95
C ASP A 63 -33.38 -13.68 20.64
N ASN A 64 -34.12 -13.93 19.56
CA ASN A 64 -33.53 -14.28 18.24
C ASN A 64 -32.97 -13.08 17.46
N LEU A 65 -32.38 -12.06 18.10
CA LEU A 65 -31.85 -10.87 17.41
C LEU A 65 -30.39 -10.53 17.70
N ARG A 66 -29.57 -11.44 18.25
CA ARG A 66 -28.17 -11.10 18.61
C ARG A 66 -27.07 -12.09 18.22
N ALA A 67 -27.38 -13.27 17.67
CA ALA A 67 -26.39 -14.34 17.43
C ALA A 67 -26.06 -14.61 15.94
N VAL A 68 -26.28 -13.65 15.03
CA VAL A 68 -26.15 -13.85 13.56
C VAL A 68 -24.98 -13.09 12.92
N ASP A 69 -24.03 -12.55 13.69
CA ASP A 69 -23.21 -11.46 13.13
C ASP A 69 -21.73 -11.80 12.80
N LEU A 70 -21.01 -12.60 13.58
CA LEU A 70 -19.67 -13.09 13.20
C LEU A 70 -19.66 -14.58 12.84
N LEU A 71 -20.44 -15.39 13.58
CA LEU A 71 -20.55 -16.83 13.33
C LEU A 71 -21.10 -17.14 11.94
N GLY A 72 -22.01 -16.30 11.43
CA GLY A 72 -22.56 -16.41 10.08
C GLY A 72 -21.49 -16.22 9.00
N LEU A 73 -20.54 -15.31 9.22
CA LEU A 73 -19.39 -15.11 8.35
C LEU A 73 -18.40 -16.28 8.45
N LEU A 74 -18.08 -16.76 9.64
CA LEU A 74 -17.16 -17.89 9.80
C LEU A 74 -17.71 -19.20 9.18
N LYS A 75 -19.04 -19.35 9.15
CA LYS A 75 -19.74 -20.47 8.50
C LYS A 75 -20.27 -20.14 7.10
N TRP A 76 -19.69 -19.15 6.43
CA TRP A 76 -20.22 -18.62 5.17
C TRP A 76 -20.45 -19.69 4.07
N ARG A 77 -19.61 -20.73 4.02
CA ARG A 77 -19.75 -21.83 3.05
C ARG A 77 -21.07 -22.60 3.19
N SER A 78 -21.66 -22.61 4.38
CA SER A 78 -22.96 -23.24 4.62
C SER A 78 -24.15 -22.34 4.25
N ASN A 79 -23.94 -21.04 4.02
CA ASN A 79 -24.99 -20.04 3.81
C ASN A 79 -24.58 -18.96 2.79
N THR A 80 -24.25 -19.36 1.56
CA THR A 80 -23.75 -18.46 0.50
C THR A 80 -24.75 -17.39 0.07
N SER A 81 -26.07 -17.65 0.16
CA SER A 81 -27.12 -16.69 -0.18
C SER A 81 -27.16 -15.45 0.72
N LEU A 82 -26.70 -15.57 1.97
CA LEU A 82 -26.66 -14.48 2.95
C LEU A 82 -25.28 -13.81 3.02
N LEU A 83 -24.32 -14.22 2.19
CA LEU A 83 -22.92 -13.79 2.30
C LEU A 83 -22.75 -12.27 2.20
N GLN A 84 -23.42 -11.65 1.23
CA GLN A 84 -23.38 -10.20 1.05
C GLN A 84 -23.94 -9.46 2.28
N GLN A 85 -25.00 -9.99 2.89
CA GLN A 85 -25.57 -9.42 4.12
C GLN A 85 -24.60 -9.60 5.29
N ASN A 86 -24.00 -10.79 5.45
CA ASN A 86 -23.06 -11.08 6.53
C ASN A 86 -21.83 -10.18 6.48
N LEU A 87 -21.27 -9.93 5.29
CA LEU A 87 -20.15 -9.00 5.11
C LEU A 87 -20.53 -7.56 5.52
N ARG A 88 -21.77 -7.14 5.24
CA ARG A 88 -22.26 -5.82 5.65
C ARG A 88 -22.51 -5.72 7.16
N GLN A 89 -22.95 -6.81 7.79
CA GLN A 89 -23.17 -6.84 9.23
C GLN A 89 -21.87 -6.95 10.03
N LEU A 90 -20.81 -7.54 9.46
CA LEU A 90 -19.48 -7.58 10.08
C LEU A 90 -19.03 -6.19 10.58
N MET A 91 -19.31 -5.15 9.80
CA MET A 91 -18.95 -3.77 10.12
C MET A 91 -19.77 -3.15 11.28
N LYS A 92 -20.76 -3.88 11.79
CA LYS A 92 -21.60 -3.48 12.95
C LYS A 92 -21.33 -4.34 14.19
N VAL A 93 -20.54 -5.40 14.05
CA VAL A 93 -20.18 -6.29 15.16
C VAL A 93 -19.33 -5.54 16.15
N GLU A 94 -19.49 -5.89 17.43
CA GLU A 94 -18.65 -5.31 18.48
C GLU A 94 -17.18 -5.65 18.22
N GLY A 95 -16.32 -4.62 18.19
CA GLY A 95 -14.89 -4.80 17.86
C GLY A 95 -14.17 -5.83 18.74
N GLY A 96 -14.61 -6.01 19.99
CA GLY A 96 -14.06 -7.03 20.91
C GLY A 96 -14.24 -8.47 20.40
N GLU A 97 -15.35 -8.77 19.71
CA GLU A 97 -15.60 -10.08 19.13
C GLU A 97 -14.71 -10.29 17.89
N VAL A 98 -14.61 -9.28 17.04
CA VAL A 98 -13.80 -9.30 15.82
C VAL A 98 -12.32 -9.54 16.15
N VAL A 99 -11.76 -8.81 17.12
CA VAL A 99 -10.33 -8.97 17.48
C VAL A 99 -10.03 -10.30 18.17
N LYS A 100 -11.01 -10.88 18.89
CA LYS A 100 -10.87 -12.20 19.52
C LYS A 100 -10.69 -13.32 18.49
N PHE A 101 -11.37 -13.22 17.36
CA PHE A 101 -11.31 -14.16 16.25
C PHE A 101 -10.63 -13.54 15.02
N LEU A 102 -9.64 -12.66 15.23
CA LEU A 102 -9.05 -11.86 14.16
C LEU A 102 -8.52 -12.72 13.02
N GLN A 103 -7.75 -13.76 13.35
CA GLN A 103 -7.18 -14.69 12.36
C GLN A 103 -8.29 -15.39 11.57
N ASP A 104 -9.25 -16.02 12.25
CA ASP A 104 -10.34 -16.76 11.59
C ASP A 104 -11.20 -15.84 10.71
N THR A 105 -11.40 -14.60 11.15
CA THR A 105 -12.14 -13.57 10.41
C THR A 105 -11.39 -13.17 9.14
N LEU A 106 -10.08 -12.89 9.24
CA LEU A 106 -9.25 -12.55 8.07
C LEU A 106 -9.15 -13.73 7.09
N ASP A 107 -8.97 -14.95 7.58
CA ASP A 107 -8.96 -16.16 6.75
C ASP A 107 -10.29 -16.35 6.03
N ALA A 108 -11.42 -16.15 6.70
CA ALA A 108 -12.73 -16.20 6.06
C ALA A 108 -12.87 -15.14 4.96
N LEU A 109 -12.48 -13.89 5.24
CA LEU A 109 -12.54 -12.78 4.28
C LEU A 109 -11.72 -13.05 3.02
N PHE A 110 -10.46 -13.47 3.15
CA PHE A 110 -9.63 -13.75 1.99
C PHE A 110 -10.08 -15.00 1.23
N ASN A 111 -10.57 -16.04 1.90
CA ASN A 111 -11.17 -17.19 1.23
C ASN A 111 -12.41 -16.80 0.41
N ILE A 112 -13.28 -15.94 0.96
CA ILE A 112 -14.45 -15.40 0.24
C ILE A 112 -14.00 -14.67 -1.04
N MET A 113 -12.98 -13.82 -0.93
CA MET A 113 -12.42 -13.07 -2.07
C MET A 113 -11.86 -14.01 -3.16
N MET A 114 -11.26 -15.13 -2.77
CA MET A 114 -10.69 -16.10 -3.72
C MET A 114 -11.74 -17.01 -4.35
N GLU A 115 -12.73 -17.48 -3.58
CA GLU A 115 -13.76 -18.42 -4.05
C GLU A 115 -14.89 -17.75 -4.85
N ASN A 116 -15.01 -16.42 -4.80
CA ASN A 116 -16.01 -15.64 -5.55
C ASN A 116 -15.33 -14.72 -6.57
N SER A 117 -14.39 -15.26 -7.35
CA SER A 117 -13.52 -14.49 -8.25
C SER A 117 -14.26 -13.69 -9.32
N ASP A 118 -15.44 -14.15 -9.72
CA ASP A 118 -16.18 -13.66 -10.89
C ASP A 118 -17.01 -12.41 -10.60
N SER A 119 -17.05 -11.97 -9.33
CA SER A 119 -17.84 -10.82 -8.89
C SER A 119 -16.99 -9.78 -8.18
N ASP A 120 -16.82 -8.62 -8.84
CA ASP A 120 -16.19 -7.42 -8.26
C ASP A 120 -16.94 -6.90 -7.02
N THR A 121 -18.19 -7.34 -6.81
CA THR A 121 -18.99 -6.97 -5.63
C THR A 121 -18.38 -7.54 -4.35
N PHE A 122 -17.95 -8.80 -4.36
CA PHE A 122 -17.33 -9.41 -3.17
C PHE A 122 -15.94 -8.86 -2.91
N ASP A 123 -15.16 -8.56 -3.95
CA ASP A 123 -13.86 -7.90 -3.81
C ASP A 123 -14.01 -6.58 -3.03
N THR A 124 -15.02 -5.77 -3.40
CA THR A 124 -15.32 -4.50 -2.72
C THR A 124 -15.77 -4.69 -1.28
N LEU A 125 -16.70 -5.63 -1.02
CA LEU A 125 -17.20 -5.88 0.33
C LEU A 125 -16.13 -6.42 1.27
N VAL A 126 -15.25 -7.30 0.78
CA VAL A 126 -14.12 -7.81 1.57
C VAL A 126 -13.12 -6.68 1.81
N PHE A 127 -12.84 -5.83 0.82
CA PHE A 127 -11.97 -4.66 1.01
C PHE A 127 -12.50 -3.73 2.10
N ASP A 128 -13.81 -3.41 2.08
CA ASP A 128 -14.46 -2.59 3.11
C ASP A 128 -14.36 -3.22 4.50
N ALA A 129 -14.55 -4.54 4.60
CA ALA A 129 -14.38 -5.28 5.84
C ALA A 129 -12.93 -5.24 6.36
N LEU A 130 -11.93 -5.37 5.48
CA LEU A 130 -10.52 -5.25 5.84
C LEU A 130 -10.20 -3.85 6.36
N VAL A 131 -10.66 -2.80 5.66
CA VAL A 131 -10.51 -1.40 6.09
C VAL A 131 -11.14 -1.18 7.47
N PHE A 132 -12.32 -1.76 7.71
CA PHE A 132 -12.98 -1.70 9.01
C PHE A 132 -12.15 -2.39 10.11
N ILE A 133 -11.68 -3.62 9.89
CA ILE A 133 -10.87 -4.37 10.87
C ILE A 133 -9.57 -3.63 11.19
N ILE A 134 -8.87 -3.13 10.18
CA ILE A 134 -7.64 -2.35 10.36
C ILE A 134 -7.95 -1.06 11.15
N GLY A 135 -9.05 -0.38 10.81
CA GLY A 135 -9.53 0.80 11.54
C GLY A 135 -9.86 0.51 13.00
N LEU A 136 -10.43 -0.66 13.31
CA LEU A 136 -10.65 -1.12 14.69
C LEU A 136 -9.32 -1.28 15.43
N ILE A 137 -8.33 -1.94 14.83
CA ILE A 137 -7.03 -2.21 15.45
C ILE A 137 -6.20 -0.94 15.63
N ALA A 138 -6.38 0.05 14.75
CA ALA A 138 -5.76 1.37 14.89
C ALA A 138 -6.33 2.20 16.05
N ASP A 139 -7.50 1.84 16.59
CA ASP A 139 -8.07 2.48 17.77
C ASP A 139 -7.23 2.17 19.03
N ARG A 140 -7.04 3.17 19.89
CA ARG A 140 -6.30 3.03 21.16
C ARG A 140 -6.82 1.88 22.03
N LYS A 141 -8.12 1.57 21.95
CA LYS A 141 -8.77 0.45 22.65
C LYS A 141 -8.20 -0.90 22.21
N PHE A 142 -7.86 -1.07 20.94
CA PHE A 142 -7.45 -2.36 20.35
C PHE A 142 -6.01 -2.36 19.82
N GLN A 143 -5.24 -1.28 19.99
CA GLN A 143 -3.87 -1.16 19.46
C GLN A 143 -2.90 -2.27 19.92
N HIS A 144 -3.17 -2.94 21.04
CA HIS A 144 -2.39 -4.07 21.51
C HIS A 144 -2.54 -5.34 20.63
N PHE A 145 -3.50 -5.34 19.69
CA PHE A 145 -3.64 -6.37 18.66
C PHE A 145 -2.81 -6.10 17.39
N ASN A 146 -2.13 -4.95 17.25
CA ASN A 146 -1.22 -4.71 16.12
C ASN A 146 -0.19 -5.85 15.92
N PRO A 147 0.50 -6.35 16.98
CA PRO A 147 1.41 -7.50 16.84
C PRO A 147 0.73 -8.78 16.32
N VAL A 148 -0.56 -8.97 16.62
CA VAL A 148 -1.34 -10.14 16.17
C VAL A 148 -1.62 -10.01 14.67
N LEU A 149 -2.03 -8.83 14.20
CA LEU A 149 -2.22 -8.55 12.77
C LEU A 149 -0.90 -8.70 11.99
N GLU A 150 0.20 -8.15 12.51
CA GLU A 150 1.54 -8.30 11.94
C GLU A 150 1.96 -9.78 11.84
N THR A 151 1.72 -10.55 12.91
CA THR A 151 2.03 -11.99 12.91
C THR A 151 1.17 -12.74 11.89
N TYR A 152 -0.11 -12.39 11.77
CA TYR A 152 -1.00 -12.96 10.77
C TYR A 152 -0.48 -12.73 9.35
N ILE A 153 -0.19 -11.48 8.98
CA ILE A 153 0.35 -11.12 7.65
C ILE A 153 1.64 -11.90 7.38
N ARG A 154 2.56 -11.95 8.35
CA ARG A 154 3.87 -12.58 8.16
C ARG A 154 3.78 -14.11 8.09
N LYS A 155 2.98 -14.76 8.93
CA LYS A 155 3.05 -16.22 9.15
C LYS A 155 1.84 -17.02 8.68
N HIS A 156 0.65 -16.43 8.68
CA HIS A 156 -0.61 -17.18 8.47
C HIS A 156 -1.29 -16.85 7.14
N PHE A 157 -1.14 -15.61 6.67
CA PHE A 157 -1.71 -15.19 5.41
C PHE A 157 -1.18 -16.01 4.23
N SER A 158 -2.09 -16.49 3.38
CA SER A 158 -1.80 -17.45 2.30
C SER A 158 -2.47 -17.14 0.95
N ALA A 159 -3.22 -16.04 0.83
CA ALA A 159 -3.92 -15.69 -0.40
C ALA A 159 -2.97 -15.08 -1.45
N THR A 160 -2.48 -15.91 -2.38
CA THR A 160 -1.45 -15.56 -3.37
C THR A 160 -1.94 -14.64 -4.50
N LEU A 161 -3.25 -14.55 -4.73
CA LEU A 161 -3.85 -13.70 -5.76
C LEU A 161 -4.58 -12.48 -5.18
N ALA A 162 -4.56 -12.28 -3.86
CA ALA A 162 -5.22 -11.14 -3.24
C ALA A 162 -4.65 -9.79 -3.73
N TYR A 163 -3.36 -9.71 -4.08
CA TYR A 163 -2.74 -8.48 -4.57
C TYR A 163 -3.45 -7.89 -5.81
N THR A 164 -3.94 -8.71 -6.73
CA THR A 164 -4.60 -8.22 -7.95
C THR A 164 -5.93 -7.54 -7.62
N LYS A 165 -6.72 -8.18 -6.75
CA LYS A 165 -8.04 -7.72 -6.32
C LYS A 165 -7.94 -6.51 -5.39
N LEU A 166 -7.05 -6.53 -4.40
CA LEU A 166 -6.83 -5.41 -3.49
C LEU A 166 -6.36 -4.15 -4.22
N THR A 167 -5.38 -4.28 -5.13
CA THR A 167 -4.88 -3.16 -5.94
C THR A 167 -5.98 -2.62 -6.86
N LYS A 168 -6.78 -3.50 -7.49
CA LYS A 168 -7.91 -3.11 -8.35
C LYS A 168 -8.96 -2.30 -7.57
N VAL A 169 -9.39 -2.79 -6.41
CA VAL A 169 -10.41 -2.09 -5.60
C VAL A 169 -9.88 -0.75 -5.07
N LEU A 170 -8.65 -0.72 -4.55
CA LEU A 170 -8.02 0.51 -4.10
C LEU A 170 -7.90 1.54 -5.23
N LYS A 171 -7.47 1.12 -6.42
CA LYS A 171 -7.41 1.98 -7.61
C LYS A 171 -8.79 2.55 -7.95
N ASN A 172 -9.83 1.71 -7.94
CA ASN A 172 -11.19 2.16 -8.19
C ASN A 172 -11.67 3.22 -7.17
N TYR A 173 -11.28 3.09 -5.90
CA TYR A 173 -11.61 4.10 -4.89
C TYR A 173 -10.91 5.43 -5.18
N VAL A 174 -9.61 5.38 -5.52
CA VAL A 174 -8.81 6.57 -5.86
C VAL A 174 -9.33 7.26 -7.12
N ASP A 175 -9.63 6.50 -8.18
CA ASP A 175 -10.19 7.04 -9.43
C ASP A 175 -11.54 7.73 -9.24
N ASN A 176 -12.33 7.28 -8.25
CA ASN A 176 -13.65 7.81 -7.93
C ASN A 176 -13.66 8.59 -6.60
N ALA A 177 -12.53 9.24 -6.26
CA ALA A 177 -12.33 9.91 -4.97
C ALA A 177 -13.44 10.92 -4.63
N ASP A 178 -14.05 11.58 -5.62
CA ASP A 178 -15.15 12.53 -5.42
C ASP A 178 -16.46 11.89 -4.97
N LYS A 179 -16.72 10.65 -5.38
CA LYS A 179 -17.95 9.91 -5.08
C LYS A 179 -17.79 9.01 -3.86
N LEU A 180 -16.58 8.53 -3.63
CA LEU A 180 -16.24 7.56 -2.58
C LEU A 180 -15.37 8.18 -1.48
N THR A 181 -15.51 9.50 -1.26
CA THR A 181 -14.65 10.27 -0.35
C THR A 181 -14.53 9.65 1.04
N GLU A 182 -15.65 9.22 1.63
CA GLU A 182 -15.65 8.64 2.99
C GLU A 182 -14.98 7.27 3.03
N GLN A 183 -15.29 6.40 2.07
CA GLN A 183 -14.69 5.07 1.95
C GLN A 183 -13.20 5.17 1.70
N LEU A 184 -12.79 6.06 0.78
CA LEU A 184 -11.40 6.30 0.46
C LEU A 184 -10.65 6.90 1.65
N LEU A 185 -11.25 7.82 2.41
CA LEU A 185 -10.62 8.37 3.61
C LEU A 185 -10.32 7.28 4.66
N LYS A 186 -11.24 6.32 4.86
CA LYS A 186 -11.00 5.16 5.73
C LYS A 186 -9.92 4.25 5.16
N ALA A 187 -9.95 3.98 3.86
CA ALA A 187 -8.93 3.18 3.19
C ALA A 187 -7.53 3.83 3.28
N MET A 188 -7.43 5.16 3.17
CA MET A 188 -6.17 5.88 3.35
C MET A 188 -5.60 5.71 4.76
N LYS A 189 -6.44 5.72 5.80
CA LYS A 189 -6.00 5.47 7.18
C LYS A 189 -5.53 4.03 7.41
N ALA A 190 -6.03 3.09 6.60
CA ALA A 190 -5.65 1.68 6.63
C ALA A 190 -4.54 1.33 5.61
N LEU A 191 -4.01 2.33 4.88
CA LEU A 191 -3.20 2.12 3.67
C LEU A 191 -1.94 1.29 3.93
N GLU A 192 -1.28 1.53 5.07
CA GLU A 192 -0.09 0.79 5.49
C GLU A 192 -0.34 -0.72 5.49
N TYR A 193 -1.37 -1.17 6.22
CA TYR A 193 -1.70 -2.59 6.31
C TYR A 193 -2.27 -3.16 5.01
N ILE A 194 -3.01 -2.36 4.24
CA ILE A 194 -3.47 -2.77 2.90
C ILE A 194 -2.28 -3.11 2.01
N PHE A 195 -1.25 -2.25 1.97
CA PHE A 195 -0.04 -2.51 1.21
C PHE A 195 0.76 -3.68 1.76
N LYS A 196 0.82 -3.88 3.08
CA LYS A 196 1.42 -5.09 3.67
C LYS A 196 0.75 -6.37 3.16
N PHE A 197 -0.58 -6.40 3.02
CA PHE A 197 -1.27 -7.53 2.40
C PHE A 197 -0.96 -7.68 0.90
N ILE A 198 -0.96 -6.59 0.13
CA ILE A 198 -0.62 -6.60 -1.30
C ILE A 198 0.79 -7.15 -1.53
N VAL A 199 1.78 -6.60 -0.81
CA VAL A 199 3.19 -6.99 -0.89
C VAL A 199 3.36 -8.44 -0.46
N ARG A 200 2.77 -8.85 0.66
CA ARG A 200 2.87 -10.22 1.15
C ARG A 200 2.25 -11.21 0.15
N SER A 201 1.09 -10.89 -0.40
CA SER A 201 0.42 -11.71 -1.43
C SER A 201 1.31 -11.88 -2.65
N ARG A 202 1.96 -10.81 -3.13
CA ARG A 202 2.92 -10.89 -4.23
C ARG A 202 4.15 -11.72 -3.91
N VAL A 203 4.73 -11.58 -2.71
CA VAL A 203 5.86 -12.41 -2.27
C VAL A 203 5.50 -13.90 -2.27
N LEU A 204 4.31 -14.26 -1.78
CA LEU A 204 3.83 -15.64 -1.80
C LEU A 204 3.61 -16.15 -3.22
N PHE A 205 3.08 -15.31 -4.11
CA PHE A 205 2.94 -15.66 -5.53
C PHE A 205 4.31 -15.95 -6.18
N ASN A 206 5.30 -15.09 -5.95
CA ASN A 206 6.65 -15.27 -6.51
C ASN A 206 7.31 -16.58 -6.04
N GLN A 207 7.08 -16.99 -4.79
CA GLN A 207 7.59 -18.25 -4.25
C GLN A 207 7.02 -19.48 -4.96
N LEU A 208 5.80 -19.40 -5.49
CA LEU A 208 5.14 -20.52 -6.16
C LEU A 208 5.33 -20.52 -7.68
N TYR A 209 5.50 -19.35 -8.29
CA TYR A 209 5.43 -19.17 -9.75
C TYR A 209 6.67 -18.51 -10.37
N GLU A 210 7.79 -18.42 -9.63
CA GLU A 210 9.11 -17.98 -10.14
C GLU A 210 9.04 -16.63 -10.89
N ASN A 211 8.50 -15.60 -10.24
CA ASN A 211 8.34 -14.24 -10.78
C ASN A 211 7.46 -14.09 -12.04
N LYS A 212 6.65 -15.10 -12.41
CA LYS A 212 5.61 -14.90 -13.44
C LYS A 212 4.69 -13.73 -13.09
N GLY A 213 4.20 -13.03 -14.12
CA GLY A 213 3.30 -11.88 -13.97
C GLY A 213 3.92 -10.65 -13.29
N GLU A 214 5.25 -10.55 -13.23
CA GLU A 214 5.93 -9.37 -12.65
C GLU A 214 5.64 -8.09 -13.42
N ALA A 215 5.67 -8.15 -14.76
CA ALA A 215 5.33 -7.01 -15.60
C ALA A 215 3.89 -6.52 -15.33
N ASP A 216 2.92 -7.43 -15.29
CA ASP A 216 1.51 -7.09 -15.04
C ASP A 216 1.30 -6.51 -13.63
N PHE A 217 1.99 -7.06 -12.63
CA PHE A 217 1.96 -6.53 -11.26
C PHE A 217 2.55 -5.12 -11.18
N MET A 218 3.73 -4.92 -11.78
CA MET A 218 4.38 -3.61 -11.82
C MET A 218 3.51 -2.59 -12.54
N GLU A 219 2.91 -2.96 -13.67
CA GLU A 219 2.02 -2.06 -14.41
C GLU A 219 0.76 -1.73 -13.61
N SER A 220 0.19 -2.70 -12.89
CA SER A 220 -0.95 -2.47 -12.00
C SER A 220 -0.61 -1.47 -10.87
N LEU A 221 0.57 -1.60 -10.25
CA LEU A 221 1.03 -0.64 -9.24
C LEU A 221 1.32 0.74 -9.85
N ARG A 222 1.95 0.81 -11.02
CA ARG A 222 2.17 2.09 -11.73
C ARG A 222 0.86 2.80 -11.99
N HIS A 223 -0.14 2.09 -12.52
CA HIS A 223 -1.47 2.65 -12.74
C HIS A 223 -2.13 3.15 -11.44
N LEU A 224 -1.96 2.43 -10.32
CA LEU A 224 -2.46 2.88 -9.01
C LEU A 224 -1.76 4.19 -8.58
N PHE A 225 -0.43 4.28 -8.69
CA PHE A 225 0.30 5.51 -8.36
C PHE A 225 -0.04 6.67 -9.30
N THR A 226 -0.29 6.41 -10.58
CA THR A 226 -0.83 7.40 -11.51
C THR A 226 -2.21 7.88 -11.05
N SER A 227 -3.10 6.98 -10.63
CA SER A 227 -4.40 7.36 -10.05
C SER A 227 -4.25 8.23 -8.80
N PHE A 228 -3.29 7.94 -7.91
CA PHE A 228 -2.98 8.80 -6.77
C PHE A 228 -2.52 10.19 -7.21
N ASN A 229 -1.59 10.29 -8.16
CA ASN A 229 -1.11 11.58 -8.68
C ASN A 229 -2.26 12.38 -9.30
N ASN A 230 -3.13 11.75 -10.09
CA ASN A 230 -4.31 12.38 -10.67
C ASN A 230 -5.28 12.89 -9.60
N MET A 231 -5.54 12.07 -8.57
CA MET A 231 -6.36 12.46 -7.43
C MET A 231 -5.75 13.66 -6.70
N MET A 232 -4.44 13.66 -6.47
CA MET A 232 -3.72 14.77 -5.84
C MET A 232 -3.84 16.06 -6.66
N ASN A 233 -3.73 15.98 -7.98
CA ASN A 233 -3.76 17.14 -8.87
C ASN A 233 -5.17 17.62 -9.27
N SER A 234 -6.21 16.87 -8.92
CA SER A 234 -7.60 17.29 -9.15
C SER A 234 -7.91 18.62 -8.46
N SER A 235 -8.77 19.46 -9.05
CA SER A 235 -9.21 20.72 -8.43
C SER A 235 -10.40 20.57 -7.47
N SER A 236 -10.82 19.33 -7.17
CA SER A 236 -11.99 19.06 -6.33
C SER A 236 -11.77 19.48 -4.87
N GLU A 237 -12.67 20.32 -4.35
CA GLU A 237 -12.67 20.73 -2.93
C GLU A 237 -13.04 19.58 -1.98
N ASN A 238 -13.86 18.63 -2.44
CA ASN A 238 -14.36 17.51 -1.63
C ASN A 238 -13.25 16.52 -1.25
N THR A 239 -12.15 16.49 -2.01
CA THR A 239 -11.05 15.53 -1.81
C THR A 239 -9.97 16.02 -0.84
N GLY A 240 -10.10 17.21 -0.26
CA GLY A 240 -9.05 17.82 0.58
C GLY A 240 -8.59 16.94 1.74
N MET A 241 -9.51 16.32 2.49
CA MET A 241 -9.17 15.43 3.60
C MET A 241 -8.49 14.14 3.15
N VAL A 242 -8.93 13.59 2.00
CA VAL A 242 -8.34 12.40 1.39
C VAL A 242 -6.91 12.69 0.96
N LYS A 243 -6.68 13.82 0.28
CA LYS A 243 -5.34 14.27 -0.15
C LYS A 243 -4.40 14.45 1.04
N GLY A 244 -4.87 15.10 2.11
CA GLY A 244 -4.10 15.23 3.35
C GLY A 244 -3.77 13.87 3.99
N SER A 245 -4.70 12.92 3.95
CA SER A 245 -4.46 11.56 4.45
C SER A 245 -3.51 10.77 3.56
N ALA A 246 -3.62 10.89 2.24
CA ALA A 246 -2.72 10.26 1.29
C ALA A 246 -1.27 10.73 1.51
N LEU A 247 -1.05 12.04 1.68
CA LEU A 247 0.27 12.59 2.01
C LEU A 247 0.84 12.04 3.32
N LYS A 248 -0.02 11.75 4.30
CA LYS A 248 0.41 11.18 5.58
C LYS A 248 0.76 9.70 5.50
N TYR A 249 0.02 8.90 4.73
CA TYR A 249 0.15 7.44 4.75
C TYR A 249 0.88 6.85 3.53
N LEU A 250 1.05 7.60 2.43
CA LEU A 250 1.88 7.14 1.31
C LEU A 250 3.36 6.98 1.67
N PRO A 251 3.98 7.81 2.52
CA PRO A 251 5.36 7.56 2.96
C PRO A 251 5.51 6.25 3.74
N THR A 252 4.49 5.83 4.49
CA THR A 252 4.59 4.65 5.37
C THR A 252 4.65 3.34 4.60
N ILE A 253 4.16 3.29 3.35
CA ILE A 253 4.17 2.08 2.51
C ILE A 253 5.48 1.89 1.73
N VAL A 254 6.36 2.89 1.68
CA VAL A 254 7.55 2.89 0.81
C VAL A 254 8.48 1.71 1.09
N ASN A 255 8.72 1.41 2.37
CA ASN A 255 9.61 0.32 2.77
C ASN A 255 9.07 -1.06 2.38
N ASP A 256 7.75 -1.26 2.48
CA ASP A 256 7.11 -2.51 2.07
C ASP A 256 7.08 -2.64 0.54
N VAL A 257 6.75 -1.56 -0.17
CA VAL A 257 6.69 -1.54 -1.64
C VAL A 257 8.05 -1.82 -2.28
N LYS A 258 9.14 -1.32 -1.68
CA LYS A 258 10.52 -1.59 -2.12
C LYS A 258 10.87 -3.10 -2.19
N LEU A 259 10.15 -3.97 -1.46
CA LEU A 259 10.37 -5.42 -1.52
C LEU A 259 9.91 -6.06 -2.83
N VAL A 260 9.02 -5.40 -3.57
CA VAL A 260 8.35 -5.96 -4.75
C VAL A 260 8.31 -5.01 -5.95
N PHE A 261 8.87 -3.81 -5.81
CA PHE A 261 8.81 -2.74 -6.81
C PHE A 261 10.15 -2.01 -6.88
N ASP A 262 10.65 -1.76 -8.09
CA ASP A 262 11.89 -0.99 -8.27
C ASP A 262 11.65 0.47 -7.80
N PRO A 263 12.40 0.94 -6.78
CA PRO A 263 12.31 2.31 -6.30
C PRO A 263 12.45 3.40 -7.37
N LYS A 264 13.14 3.13 -8.49
CA LYS A 264 13.32 4.08 -9.62
C LYS A 264 12.01 4.42 -10.32
N GLU A 265 11.05 3.50 -10.26
CA GLU A 265 9.74 3.61 -10.90
C GLU A 265 8.73 4.33 -10.00
N LEU A 266 9.06 4.58 -8.71
CA LEU A 266 8.21 5.29 -7.76
C LEU A 266 8.29 6.80 -8.00
N ARG A 267 7.84 7.23 -9.18
CA ARG A 267 7.65 8.63 -9.55
C ARG A 267 6.31 9.13 -9.02
N VAL A 268 6.17 9.16 -7.71
CA VAL A 268 5.03 9.86 -7.07
C VAL A 268 5.39 11.34 -7.07
N HIS A 269 4.97 12.03 -8.14
CA HIS A 269 5.13 13.47 -8.26
C HIS A 269 3.88 14.15 -7.70
N PRO A 270 3.94 14.78 -6.51
CA PRO A 270 2.97 15.80 -6.15
C PRO A 270 3.27 17.08 -6.98
N GLU A 271 3.18 16.97 -8.31
CA GLU A 271 3.25 18.07 -9.27
C GLU A 271 1.91 18.78 -9.31
N GLY A 272 1.71 19.67 -8.34
CA GLY A 272 0.50 20.48 -8.24
C GLY A 272 0.62 21.43 -7.07
N SER A 273 0.19 22.68 -7.28
CA SER A 273 -0.02 23.66 -6.22
C SER A 273 -1.21 23.21 -5.38
N LEU A 274 -0.98 22.24 -4.48
CA LEU A 274 -1.90 21.89 -3.40
C LEU A 274 -1.88 23.03 -2.38
N GLY A 275 -2.40 24.21 -2.75
CA GLY A 275 -2.21 25.45 -2.03
C GLY A 275 -2.66 25.41 -0.55
N ARG A 276 -3.53 24.47 -0.17
CA ARG A 276 -3.98 24.27 1.22
C ARG A 276 -3.24 23.17 2.00
N LEU A 277 -2.39 22.37 1.35
CA LEU A 277 -1.70 21.21 1.96
C LEU A 277 -0.17 21.36 1.95
N VAL A 278 0.33 22.60 1.95
CA VAL A 278 1.77 22.89 1.90
C VAL A 278 2.50 22.18 3.05
N LYS A 279 2.00 22.30 4.28
CA LYS A 279 2.59 21.63 5.45
C LYS A 279 2.63 20.10 5.29
N GLN A 280 1.51 19.47 4.93
CA GLN A 280 1.45 18.02 4.76
C GLN A 280 2.36 17.52 3.65
N LYS A 281 2.59 18.34 2.61
CA LYS A 281 3.54 18.02 1.54
C LYS A 281 4.98 18.04 2.05
N LEU A 282 5.33 19.04 2.87
CA LEU A 282 6.66 19.13 3.48
C LEU A 282 6.89 17.99 4.48
N ASP A 283 5.91 17.69 5.34
CA ASP A 283 5.97 16.57 6.29
C ASP A 283 6.17 15.23 5.55
N CYS A 284 5.44 15.00 4.45
CA CYS A 284 5.61 13.83 3.59
C CYS A 284 7.03 13.72 3.01
N MET A 285 7.63 14.83 2.58
CA MET A 285 9.02 14.83 2.10
C MET A 285 10.01 14.52 3.22
N ILE A 286 9.78 15.05 4.42
CA ILE A 286 10.59 14.74 5.62
C ILE A 286 10.54 13.24 5.92
N ASP A 287 9.35 12.64 5.91
CA ASP A 287 9.17 11.20 6.12
C ASP A 287 9.90 10.37 5.05
N ILE A 288 9.89 10.82 3.79
CA ILE A 288 10.64 10.16 2.71
C ILE A 288 12.16 10.26 2.95
N VAL A 289 12.67 11.41 3.38
CA VAL A 289 14.10 11.62 3.68
C VAL A 289 14.57 10.71 4.82
N HIS A 290 13.72 10.51 5.84
CA HIS A 290 14.00 9.60 6.94
C HIS A 290 13.88 8.11 6.59
N SER A 291 13.29 7.77 5.44
CA SER A 291 13.15 6.38 4.98
C SER A 291 14.42 5.84 4.32
N ASP A 292 14.51 4.50 4.24
CA ASP A 292 15.60 3.82 3.52
C ASP A 292 15.60 4.09 2.01
N LEU A 293 14.57 4.77 1.49
CA LEU A 293 14.49 5.19 0.09
C LEU A 293 15.54 6.27 -0.19
N PHE A 294 15.63 7.30 0.65
CA PHE A 294 16.56 8.41 0.45
C PHE A 294 18.01 8.03 0.80
N SER A 295 18.23 6.90 1.48
CA SER A 295 19.58 6.35 1.64
C SER A 295 20.11 5.73 0.33
N ASN A 296 19.23 5.31 -0.60
CA ASN A 296 19.63 4.77 -1.89
C ASN A 296 20.02 5.89 -2.86
N HIS A 297 21.23 5.79 -3.43
CA HIS A 297 21.78 6.74 -4.40
C HIS A 297 20.84 7.01 -5.57
N ASP A 298 20.33 5.96 -6.22
CA ASP A 298 19.51 6.09 -7.43
C ASP A 298 18.17 6.76 -7.15
N CYS A 299 17.61 6.53 -5.95
CA CYS A 299 16.38 7.19 -5.52
C CYS A 299 16.63 8.66 -5.20
N ARG A 300 17.74 8.99 -4.54
CA ARG A 300 18.10 10.39 -4.27
C ARG A 300 18.27 11.21 -5.55
N GLU A 301 18.85 10.62 -6.60
CA GLU A 301 19.03 11.32 -7.87
C GLU A 301 17.70 11.82 -8.46
N ILE A 302 16.61 11.08 -8.21
CA ILE A 302 15.26 11.44 -8.65
C ILE A 302 14.57 12.37 -7.64
N LEU A 303 14.65 12.07 -6.35
CA LEU A 303 13.90 12.75 -5.29
C LEU A 303 14.48 14.12 -4.92
N LEU A 304 15.80 14.24 -4.84
CA LEU A 304 16.46 15.45 -4.38
C LEU A 304 16.16 16.66 -5.29
N PRO A 305 16.24 16.57 -6.64
CA PRO A 305 15.92 17.71 -7.49
C PRO A 305 14.49 18.22 -7.27
N LEU A 306 13.53 17.31 -7.06
CA LEU A 306 12.12 17.62 -6.79
C LEU A 306 11.95 18.33 -5.45
N MET A 307 12.52 17.78 -4.37
CA MET A 307 12.46 18.39 -3.04
C MET A 307 13.13 19.77 -3.02
N THR A 308 14.27 19.90 -3.71
CA THR A 308 15.02 21.16 -3.81
C THR A 308 14.21 22.24 -4.56
N GLU A 309 13.49 21.87 -5.62
CA GLU A 309 12.62 22.80 -6.34
C GLU A 309 11.44 23.27 -5.48
N GLN A 310 10.83 22.37 -4.72
CA GLN A 310 9.74 22.71 -3.80
C GLN A 310 10.23 23.61 -2.66
N LEU A 311 11.39 23.30 -2.06
CA LEU A 311 12.03 24.17 -1.07
C LEU A 311 12.28 25.56 -1.62
N LYS A 312 12.82 25.67 -2.85
CA LYS A 312 13.06 26.96 -3.49
C LYS A 312 11.77 27.75 -3.65
N PHE A 313 10.75 27.13 -4.23
CA PHE A 313 9.45 27.76 -4.46
C PHE A 313 8.80 28.28 -3.18
N HIS A 314 8.85 27.50 -2.09
CA HIS A 314 8.26 27.88 -0.81
C HIS A 314 9.09 28.97 -0.11
N LEU A 315 10.41 28.81 -0.02
CA LEU A 315 11.27 29.79 0.66
C LEU A 315 11.31 31.15 -0.06
N GLU A 316 11.17 31.19 -1.38
CA GLU A 316 11.02 32.46 -2.13
C GLU A 316 9.73 33.20 -1.78
N LYS A 317 8.68 32.49 -1.34
CA LYS A 317 7.39 33.04 -0.91
C LYS A 317 7.17 33.00 0.60
N ARG A 318 8.25 32.91 1.39
CA ARG A 318 8.20 32.77 2.85
C ARG A 318 7.37 33.84 3.56
N ASP A 319 7.33 35.06 3.01
CA ASP A 319 6.62 36.20 3.61
C ASP A 319 5.08 36.02 3.57
N GLU A 320 4.57 35.15 2.68
CA GLU A 320 3.15 34.79 2.55
C GLU A 320 2.80 33.49 3.30
N MET A 321 3.80 32.77 3.80
CA MET A 321 3.63 31.45 4.42
C MET A 321 3.43 31.54 5.92
N LYS A 322 2.79 30.52 6.49
CA LYS A 322 2.71 30.39 7.95
C LYS A 322 4.09 30.04 8.50
N ARG A 323 4.41 30.55 9.70
CA ARG A 323 5.68 30.24 10.40
C ARG A 323 5.95 28.73 10.51
N GLU A 324 4.92 27.93 10.75
CA GLU A 324 5.04 26.47 10.82
C GLU A 324 5.48 25.82 9.49
N GLU A 325 5.07 26.39 8.35
CA GLU A 325 5.43 25.88 7.02
C GLU A 325 6.88 26.25 6.67
N VAL A 326 7.32 27.45 7.06
CA VAL A 326 8.73 27.86 6.96
C VAL A 326 9.62 26.97 7.81
N ASN A 327 9.22 26.68 9.06
CA ASN A 327 9.93 25.74 9.93
C ASN A 327 10.04 24.35 9.30
N SER A 328 8.98 23.88 8.63
CA SER A 328 8.98 22.58 7.94
C SER A 328 9.93 22.58 6.73
N CYS A 329 10.08 23.71 6.02
CA CYS A 329 11.10 23.85 4.98
C CYS A 329 12.52 23.79 5.55
N CYS A 330 12.77 24.46 6.68
CA CYS A 330 14.07 24.41 7.36
C CYS A 330 14.39 23.01 7.85
N GLN A 331 13.43 22.31 8.45
CA GLN A 331 13.58 20.93 8.89
C GLN A 331 13.90 20.00 7.72
N LEU A 332 13.13 20.07 6.62
CA LEU A 332 13.38 19.27 5.44
C LEU A 332 14.79 19.48 4.87
N LEU A 333 15.24 20.73 4.75
CA LEU A 333 16.60 21.02 4.29
C LEU A 333 17.66 20.47 5.25
N SER A 334 17.43 20.61 6.57
CA SER A 334 18.33 20.05 7.59
C SER A 334 18.45 18.54 7.48
N ASP A 335 17.33 17.83 7.38
CA ASP A 335 17.29 16.36 7.31
C ASP A 335 17.96 15.86 6.03
N ILE A 336 17.75 16.55 4.89
CA ILE A 336 18.44 16.24 3.63
C ILE A 336 19.95 16.36 3.82
N LEU A 337 20.44 17.46 4.39
CA LEU A 337 21.87 17.69 4.61
C LEU A 337 22.46 16.68 5.59
N GLU A 338 21.72 16.32 6.64
CA GLU A 338 22.15 15.30 7.60
C GLU A 338 22.35 13.94 6.91
N VAL A 339 21.39 13.51 6.07
CA VAL A 339 21.55 12.26 5.30
C VAL A 339 22.72 12.35 4.33
N LEU A 340 22.88 13.47 3.61
CA LEU A 340 23.99 13.64 2.65
C LEU A 340 25.38 13.72 3.29
N TYR A 341 25.45 14.04 4.58
CA TYR A 341 26.72 14.05 5.34
C TYR A 341 27.12 12.68 5.87
N ARG A 342 26.19 11.71 5.91
CA ARG A 342 26.49 10.34 6.33
C ARG A 342 27.47 9.67 5.37
N LYS A 343 28.32 8.81 5.92
CA LYS A 343 29.36 8.09 5.13
C LYS A 343 28.85 6.83 4.44
N ASP A 344 27.68 6.32 4.84
CA ASP A 344 27.12 5.04 4.40
C ASP A 344 26.09 5.16 3.27
N VAL A 345 25.87 6.36 2.73
CA VAL A 345 24.83 6.63 1.72
C VAL A 345 25.38 6.78 0.29
N GLY A 346 26.65 6.41 0.06
CA GLY A 346 27.31 6.50 -1.24
C GLY A 346 27.67 7.93 -1.66
N PRO A 347 27.90 8.20 -2.96
CA PRO A 347 28.32 9.52 -3.45
C PRO A 347 27.28 10.63 -3.22
N THR A 348 27.71 11.77 -2.66
CA THR A 348 26.83 12.92 -2.36
C THR A 348 27.27 14.24 -3.01
N GLN A 349 28.36 14.24 -3.78
CA GLN A 349 28.92 15.46 -4.40
C GLN A 349 27.93 16.16 -5.35
N TRP A 350 27.34 15.39 -6.28
CA TRP A 350 26.34 15.92 -7.22
C TRP A 350 25.10 16.46 -6.50
N HIS A 351 24.65 15.74 -5.47
CA HIS A 351 23.53 16.12 -4.61
C HIS A 351 23.79 17.47 -3.91
N MET A 352 24.97 17.63 -3.32
CA MET A 352 25.39 18.90 -2.69
C MET A 352 25.47 20.04 -3.71
N GLN A 353 25.97 19.77 -4.91
CA GLN A 353 26.03 20.78 -5.98
C GLN A 353 24.65 21.32 -6.32
N ILE A 354 23.64 20.44 -6.45
CA ILE A 354 22.25 20.86 -6.72
C ILE A 354 21.70 21.77 -5.62
N ILE A 355 21.92 21.42 -4.36
CA ILE A 355 21.47 22.23 -3.22
C ILE A 355 22.14 23.61 -3.27
N MET A 356 23.45 23.64 -3.49
CA MET A 356 24.21 24.89 -3.55
C MET A 356 23.77 25.78 -4.73
N GLU A 357 23.57 25.21 -5.92
CA GLU A 357 23.14 25.96 -7.09
C GLU A 357 21.70 26.49 -6.98
N LYS A 358 20.78 25.68 -6.42
CA LYS A 358 19.36 26.02 -6.40
C LYS A 358 18.91 26.78 -5.16
N LEU A 359 19.50 26.52 -3.99
CA LEU A 359 18.99 27.00 -2.70
C LEU A 359 19.90 27.98 -1.98
N LEU A 360 21.21 28.04 -2.25
CA LEU A 360 22.16 28.84 -1.45
C LEU A 360 21.70 30.29 -1.27
N ARG A 361 21.31 30.95 -2.37
CA ARG A 361 20.84 32.35 -2.31
C ARG A 361 19.57 32.48 -1.48
N THR A 362 18.59 31.62 -1.72
CA THR A 362 17.28 31.66 -1.05
C THR A 362 17.40 31.33 0.43
N VAL A 363 18.25 30.37 0.80
CA VAL A 363 18.55 30.00 2.18
C VAL A 363 19.26 31.15 2.89
N ASN A 364 20.29 31.75 2.29
CA ASN A 364 20.98 32.90 2.89
C ASN A 364 20.03 34.05 3.17
N GLN A 365 19.14 34.38 2.22
CA GLN A 365 18.10 35.40 2.41
C GLN A 365 17.12 35.02 3.54
N THR A 366 16.73 33.76 3.62
CA THR A 366 15.85 33.25 4.67
C THR A 366 16.50 33.38 6.04
N VAL A 367 17.77 32.95 6.19
CA VAL A 367 18.53 33.04 7.45
C VAL A 367 18.69 34.49 7.91
N ILE A 368 19.03 35.42 7.01
CA ILE A 368 19.13 36.85 7.32
C ILE A 368 17.79 37.39 7.86
N SER A 369 16.66 36.94 7.30
CA SER A 369 15.33 37.39 7.71
C SER A 369 14.83 36.77 9.02
N MET A 370 15.33 35.60 9.43
CA MET A 370 14.84 34.88 10.62
C MET A 370 15.30 35.49 11.95
N GLY A 371 16.29 36.40 11.95
CA GLY A 371 16.86 37.01 13.17
C GLY A 371 17.61 36.00 14.05
N HIS A 372 18.51 36.48 14.91
CA HIS A 372 19.45 35.64 15.68
C HIS A 372 18.80 34.68 16.71
N ASP A 373 17.49 34.77 16.96
CA ASP A 373 16.79 34.01 18.00
C ASP A 373 16.10 32.72 17.48
N SER A 374 16.30 32.35 16.22
CA SER A 374 15.71 31.13 15.65
C SER A 374 16.43 29.87 16.14
N PRO A 375 15.73 28.83 16.64
CA PRO A 375 16.34 27.58 17.08
C PRO A 375 17.04 26.80 15.95
N PHE A 376 16.77 27.16 14.69
CA PHE A 376 17.44 26.60 13.51
C PHE A 376 18.75 27.32 13.16
N ILE A 377 19.01 28.51 13.74
CA ILE A 377 20.31 29.17 13.67
C ILE A 377 21.14 28.64 14.82
N VAL A 378 21.62 27.41 14.68
CA VAL A 378 22.64 26.89 15.59
C VAL A 378 23.91 27.67 15.26
N SER A 379 24.29 28.57 16.18
CA SER A 379 25.62 29.17 16.20
C SER A 379 26.64 28.06 16.42
N THR A 380 26.99 27.34 15.35
CA THR A 380 28.15 26.44 15.36
C THR A 380 29.38 27.33 15.19
N PRO A 381 30.30 27.37 16.17
CA PRO A 381 31.57 28.05 15.99
C PRO A 381 32.44 27.16 15.11
N PHE A 382 32.25 27.21 13.80
CA PHE A 382 33.10 26.49 12.85
C PHE A 382 33.45 27.38 11.65
N ILE A 383 34.33 28.36 11.90
CA ILE A 383 35.49 28.65 11.03
C ILE A 383 36.60 29.18 11.95
N TYR A 384 37.47 28.29 12.41
CA TYR A 384 38.90 28.51 12.64
C TYR A 384 39.51 27.14 12.97
N VAL A 385 39.92 26.41 11.94
CA VAL A 385 41.26 25.77 11.73
C VAL A 385 41.28 25.26 10.30
#